data_AF-A0A969KJ60-F1
#
_entry.id   AF-A0A969KJ60-F1
#
_cell.length_a   1.000
_cell.length_b   1.000
_cell.length_c   1.000
_cell.angle_alpha   90.00
_cell.angle_beta   90.00
_cell.angle_gamma   90.00
#
_symmetry.space_group_name_H-M   'P 1'
#
loop_
_entity.id
_entity.type
_entity.pdbx_description
1 polymer ?
#
loop_
_entity_poly.entity_id
_entity_poly.type
_entity_poly.pdbx_seq_one_letter_code
_entity_poly.pdbx_strand_id
1 'polypeptide(L)'
;MAKYVVKTALIGTQRGKLSESDEMALQEFGVKTDNEPAKVVLQAAALIGQMQRVGQELPKRKGGLPTASPVETLDFCSEKAAYNLNLLLSSEEFAPALPEFLRHLENTQKILPPEALPQVLNECMANEELWKSIQNAIGERGKWLALQHPQWKNLVAKPTFEIGKLEKIGAVGVVGLFAKA
;
A
#
# COMPACT_ATOMS: atom_id res chain seq x y z
N MET A 1 -25.77 -1.43 20.29
CA MET A 1 -26.42 -0.11 20.24
C MET A 1 -26.70 0.38 18.81
N ALA A 2 -25.71 0.84 18.02
CA ALA A 2 -25.98 1.50 16.73
C ALA A 2 -26.75 0.68 15.67
N LYS A 3 -26.44 -0.62 15.55
CA LYS A 3 -27.00 -1.49 14.51
C LYS A 3 -28.52 -1.67 14.59
N TYR A 4 -29.08 -1.67 15.80
CA TYR A 4 -30.50 -1.93 16.04
C TYR A 4 -31.36 -0.66 15.96
N VAL A 5 -30.82 0.49 16.38
CA VAL A 5 -31.47 1.81 16.19
C VAL A 5 -31.63 2.13 14.70
N VAL A 6 -30.59 1.89 13.89
CA VAL A 6 -30.65 2.10 12.43
C VAL A 6 -31.64 1.13 11.77
N LYS A 7 -31.67 -0.14 12.21
CA LYS A 7 -32.65 -1.12 11.72
C LYS A 7 -34.10 -0.65 11.98
N THR A 8 -34.39 -0.16 13.18
CA THR A 8 -35.72 0.33 13.56
C THR A 8 -36.09 1.59 12.78
N ALA A 9 -35.14 2.50 12.53
CA ALA A 9 -35.35 3.66 11.67
C ALA A 9 -35.70 3.26 10.21
N LEU A 10 -35.01 2.26 9.65
CA LEU A 10 -35.22 1.81 8.27
C LEU A 10 -36.54 1.06 8.05
N ILE A 11 -36.97 0.25 9.02
CA ILE A 11 -38.23 -0.52 8.94
C ILE A 11 -39.45 0.37 9.24
N GLY A 12 -39.20 1.47 9.96
CA GLY A 12 -40.18 2.42 10.46
C GLY A 12 -40.58 2.10 11.90
N THR A 13 -40.74 3.15 12.72
CA THR A 13 -41.04 3.04 14.15
C THR A 13 -42.45 2.51 14.47
N GLN A 14 -43.32 2.41 13.47
CA GLN A 14 -44.62 1.75 13.59
C GLN A 14 -44.52 0.21 13.50
N ARG A 15 -43.55 -0.31 12.74
CA ARG A 15 -43.39 -1.75 12.48
C ARG A 15 -42.22 -2.37 13.26
N GLY A 16 -41.23 -1.56 13.63
CA GLY A 16 -40.11 -1.95 14.46
C GLY A 16 -40.20 -1.30 15.84
N LYS A 17 -39.89 -2.07 16.88
CA LYS A 17 -39.69 -1.57 18.25
C LYS A 17 -38.21 -1.69 18.62
N LEU A 18 -37.74 -0.79 19.48
CA LEU A 18 -36.43 -0.95 20.10
C LEU A 18 -36.47 -2.17 21.02
N SER A 19 -35.32 -2.83 21.18
CA SER A 19 -35.21 -3.90 22.16
C SER A 19 -35.13 -3.29 23.57
N GLU A 20 -35.62 -3.99 24.59
CA GLU A 20 -35.51 -3.55 25.99
C GLU A 20 -34.05 -3.26 26.38
N SER A 21 -33.11 -4.05 25.84
CA SER A 21 -31.67 -3.84 26.03
C SER A 21 -31.17 -2.51 25.43
N ASP A 22 -31.66 -2.12 24.26
CA ASP A 22 -31.29 -0.84 23.65
C ASP A 22 -31.95 0.34 24.39
N GLU A 23 -33.18 0.17 24.88
CA GLU A 23 -33.88 1.20 25.65
C GLU A 23 -33.18 1.49 26.97
N MET A 24 -32.79 0.45 27.72
CA MET A 24 -32.00 0.59 28.95
C MET A 24 -30.67 1.30 28.69
N ALA A 25 -29.96 0.90 27.62
CA ALA A 25 -28.69 1.51 27.28
C ALA A 25 -28.86 2.98 26.86
N LEU A 26 -29.93 3.33 26.14
CA LEU A 26 -30.25 4.71 25.78
C LEU A 26 -30.62 5.57 27.00
N GLN A 27 -31.34 5.00 27.97
CA GLN A 27 -31.65 5.67 29.24
C GLN A 27 -30.38 5.99 30.06
N GLU A 28 -29.39 5.10 30.05
CA GLU A 28 -28.09 5.33 30.71
C GLU A 28 -27.38 6.57 30.14
N PHE A 29 -27.53 6.83 28.85
CA PHE A 29 -27.02 8.04 28.19
C PHE A 29 -28.00 9.22 28.21
N GLY A 30 -29.06 9.16 29.01
CA GLY A 30 -30.00 10.26 29.24
C GLY A 30 -31.07 10.44 28.15
N VAL A 31 -31.26 9.46 27.26
CA VAL A 31 -32.34 9.47 26.27
C VAL A 31 -33.64 9.00 26.94
N LYS A 32 -34.68 9.83 26.84
CA LYS A 32 -35.99 9.57 27.42
C LYS A 32 -36.81 8.63 26.51
N THR A 33 -36.85 7.35 26.84
CA THR A 33 -37.52 6.31 26.03
C THR A 33 -39.04 6.24 26.19
N ASP A 34 -39.61 7.04 27.10
CA ASP A 34 -41.06 7.21 27.33
C ASP A 34 -41.76 8.09 26.28
N ASN A 35 -41.00 8.72 25.40
CA ASN A 35 -41.51 9.57 24.33
C ASN A 35 -42.05 8.77 23.13
N GLU A 36 -42.66 9.48 22.17
CA GLU A 36 -43.02 8.92 20.87
C GLU A 36 -41.85 8.14 20.24
N PRO A 37 -42.07 6.91 19.73
CA PRO A 37 -41.00 6.05 19.20
C PRO A 37 -40.11 6.71 18.14
N ALA A 38 -40.68 7.57 17.28
CA ALA A 38 -39.93 8.33 16.28
C ALA A 38 -38.92 9.30 16.91
N LYS A 39 -39.32 9.98 17.99
CA LYS A 39 -38.48 10.93 18.72
C LYS A 39 -37.35 10.22 19.47
N VAL A 40 -37.63 9.06 20.07
CA VAL A 40 -36.62 8.24 20.75
C VAL A 40 -35.55 7.77 19.76
N VAL A 41 -35.95 7.26 18.59
CA VAL A 41 -35.02 6.81 17.55
C VAL A 41 -34.18 7.97 17.01
N LEU A 42 -34.76 9.15 16.82
CA LEU A 42 -34.02 10.33 16.37
C LEU A 42 -32.98 10.80 17.40
N GLN A 43 -33.36 10.86 18.69
CA GLN A 43 -32.44 11.21 19.78
C GLN A 43 -31.31 10.18 19.91
N ALA A 44 -31.63 8.89 19.81
CA ALA A 44 -30.65 7.81 19.79
C ALA A 44 -29.67 7.96 18.62
N ALA A 45 -30.17 8.26 17.41
CA ALA A 45 -29.34 8.46 16.23
C ALA A 45 -28.40 9.68 16.37
N ALA A 46 -28.90 10.78 16.93
CA ALA A 46 -28.08 11.97 17.21
C ALA A 46 -26.95 11.67 18.21
N LEU A 47 -27.27 10.99 19.31
CA LEU A 47 -26.30 10.58 20.32
C LEU A 47 -25.21 9.66 19.72
N ILE A 48 -25.63 8.58 19.05
CA ILE A 48 -24.72 7.61 18.42
C ILE A 48 -23.83 8.30 17.38
N GLY A 49 -24.39 9.20 16.56
CA GLY A 49 -23.64 9.95 15.56
C GLY A 49 -22.56 10.84 16.18
N GLN A 50 -22.84 11.48 17.32
CA GLN A 50 -21.82 12.24 18.05
C GLN A 50 -20.75 11.33 18.66
N MET A 51 -21.16 10.24 19.31
CA MET A 51 -20.21 9.27 19.90
C MET A 51 -19.26 8.67 18.86
N GLN A 52 -19.74 8.40 17.65
CA GLN A 52 -18.89 7.89 16.56
C GLN A 52 -17.86 8.91 16.06
N ARG A 53 -18.14 10.21 16.17
CA ARG A 53 -17.22 11.27 15.73
C ARG A 53 -16.08 11.52 16.72
N VAL A 54 -16.30 11.29 18.02
CA VAL A 54 -15.35 11.65 19.08
C VAL A 54 -14.83 10.47 19.90
N GLY A 55 -15.47 9.30 19.80
CA GLY A 55 -15.18 8.13 20.65
C GLY A 55 -14.42 7.00 19.97
N GLN A 56 -13.92 7.18 18.74
CA GLN A 56 -13.09 6.16 18.10
C GLN A 56 -11.63 6.32 18.53
N GLU A 57 -11.13 5.36 19.30
CA GLU A 57 -9.69 5.22 19.49
C GLU A 57 -9.04 4.92 18.14
N LEU A 58 -8.07 5.75 17.75
CA LEU A 58 -7.25 5.45 16.58
C LEU A 58 -6.52 4.11 16.84
N PRO A 59 -6.49 3.20 15.85
CA PRO A 59 -5.77 1.95 16.00
C PRO A 59 -4.31 2.29 16.33
N LYS A 60 -3.87 1.91 17.54
CA LYS A 60 -2.48 2.09 17.95
C LYS A 60 -1.60 1.33 16.96
N ARG A 61 -0.66 2.03 16.33
CA ARG A 61 0.30 1.42 15.41
C ARG A 61 0.99 0.27 16.12
N LYS A 62 0.87 -0.94 15.56
CA LYS A 62 1.61 -2.10 16.02
C LYS A 62 2.99 -2.08 15.35
N GLY A 63 4.05 -2.17 16.15
CA GLY A 63 5.44 -2.19 15.67
C GLY A 63 6.17 -0.86 15.82
N GLY A 64 7.50 -0.95 15.87
CA GLY A 64 8.39 0.20 15.94
C GLY A 64 8.44 1.01 14.64
N LEU A 65 9.12 2.15 14.68
CA LEU A 65 9.47 2.88 13.47
C LEU A 65 10.43 2.03 12.63
N PRO A 66 10.33 2.06 11.29
CA PRO A 66 11.32 1.41 10.45
C PRO A 66 12.69 2.07 10.67
N THR A 67 13.74 1.28 10.56
CA THR A 67 15.12 1.80 10.55
C THR A 67 15.26 2.83 9.43
N ALA A 68 15.96 3.93 9.68
CA ALA A 68 16.22 4.95 8.66
C ALA A 68 16.98 4.38 7.46
N SER A 69 16.78 5.00 6.29
CA SER A 69 17.59 4.71 5.10
C SER A 69 19.08 4.95 5.39
N PRO A 70 19.99 4.15 4.81
CA PRO A 70 21.40 4.52 4.71
C PRO A 70 21.56 5.91 4.05
N VAL A 71 22.67 6.58 4.37
CA VAL A 71 23.06 7.84 3.75
C VAL A 71 23.44 7.57 2.29
N GLU A 72 23.04 8.48 1.40
CA GLU A 72 23.38 8.38 -0.01
C GLU A 72 24.87 8.64 -0.24
N THR A 73 25.44 7.93 -1.21
CA THR A 73 26.85 8.11 -1.60
C THR A 73 27.01 9.12 -2.74
N LEU A 74 25.96 9.33 -3.53
CA LEU A 74 25.96 10.15 -4.74
C LEU A 74 25.03 11.35 -4.58
N ASP A 75 25.34 12.41 -5.33
CA ASP A 75 24.52 13.62 -5.36
C ASP A 75 23.21 13.40 -6.13
N PHE A 76 22.15 14.09 -5.70
CA PHE A 76 20.88 14.07 -6.40
C PHE A 76 20.95 14.78 -7.76
N CYS A 77 20.18 14.27 -8.71
CA CYS A 77 19.94 14.97 -9.97
C CYS A 77 19.11 16.23 -9.71
N SER A 78 19.22 17.21 -10.62
CA SER A 78 18.48 18.47 -10.48
C SER A 78 16.97 18.26 -10.57
N GLU A 79 16.17 19.12 -9.92
CA GLU A 79 14.71 19.10 -10.01
C GLU A 79 14.18 19.06 -11.45
N LYS A 80 14.84 19.78 -12.38
CA LYS A 80 14.50 19.76 -13.81
C LYS A 80 14.65 18.36 -14.44
N ALA A 81 15.67 17.61 -14.03
CA ALA A 81 15.90 16.25 -14.51
C ALA A 81 14.84 15.30 -13.96
N ALA A 82 14.45 15.46 -12.69
CA ALA A 82 13.35 14.70 -12.10
C ALA A 82 12.00 15.01 -12.76
N TYR A 83 11.73 16.28 -13.07
CA TYR A 83 10.56 16.69 -13.84
C TYR A 83 10.55 16.06 -15.24
N ASN A 84 11.68 16.09 -15.95
CA ASN A 84 11.80 15.46 -17.26
C ASN A 84 11.56 13.96 -17.17
N LEU A 85 12.11 13.28 -16.17
CA LEU A 85 11.86 11.85 -15.94
C LEU A 85 10.36 11.55 -15.80
N ASN A 86 9.63 12.37 -15.04
CA ASN A 86 8.19 12.22 -14.90
C ASN A 86 7.46 12.35 -16.26
N LEU A 87 7.87 13.32 -17.08
CA LEU A 87 7.33 13.48 -18.43
C LEU A 87 7.63 12.27 -19.34
N LEU A 88 8.86 11.75 -19.28
CA LEU A 88 9.29 10.57 -20.04
C LEU A 88 8.49 9.32 -19.64
N LEU A 89 8.12 9.19 -18.36
CA LEU A 89 7.35 8.05 -17.85
C LEU A 89 5.85 8.18 -18.13
N SER A 90 5.31 9.40 -18.14
CA SER A 90 3.87 9.65 -18.27
C SER A 90 3.37 9.69 -19.72
N SER A 91 4.26 9.79 -20.70
CA SER A 91 3.92 10.01 -22.12
C SER A 91 4.56 8.98 -23.03
N GLU A 92 3.74 8.24 -23.79
CA GLU A 92 4.21 7.25 -24.77
C GLU A 92 5.09 7.87 -25.87
N GLU A 93 4.84 9.12 -26.24
CA GLU A 93 5.64 9.86 -27.22
C GLU A 93 7.10 10.04 -26.77
N PHE A 94 7.32 10.20 -25.46
CA PHE A 94 8.64 10.46 -24.89
C PHE A 94 9.31 9.22 -24.30
N ALA A 95 8.58 8.12 -24.14
CA ALA A 95 9.11 6.85 -23.64
C ALA A 95 10.41 6.37 -24.35
N PRO A 96 10.59 6.54 -25.69
CA PRO A 96 11.83 6.14 -26.36
C PRO A 96 13.10 6.85 -25.88
N ALA A 97 12.98 8.03 -25.26
CA ALA A 97 14.12 8.80 -24.74
C ALA A 97 14.52 8.39 -23.30
N LEU A 98 13.76 7.51 -22.65
CA LEU A 98 14.02 7.05 -21.29
C LEU A 98 15.39 6.34 -21.13
N PRO A 99 15.80 5.42 -22.02
CA PRO A 99 17.12 4.78 -21.91
C PRO A 99 18.27 5.79 -22.00
N GLU A 100 18.13 6.80 -22.86
CA GLU A 100 19.12 7.87 -23.01
C GLU A 100 19.22 8.74 -21.76
N PHE A 101 18.09 9.07 -21.15
CA PHE A 101 18.06 9.78 -19.87
C PHE A 101 18.78 9.00 -18.77
N LEU A 102 18.50 7.70 -18.66
CA LEU A 102 19.14 6.83 -17.67
C LEU A 102 20.65 6.73 -17.89
N ARG A 103 21.08 6.58 -19.15
CA ARG A 103 22.51 6.58 -19.54
C ARG A 103 23.21 7.88 -19.14
N HIS A 104 22.55 9.03 -19.32
CA HIS A 104 23.09 10.32 -18.86
C HIS A 104 23.19 10.41 -17.34
N LEU A 105 22.21 9.86 -16.62
CA LEU A 105 22.20 9.85 -15.16
C LEU A 105 23.34 8.97 -14.61
N GLU A 106 23.58 7.81 -15.21
CA GLU A 106 24.71 6.92 -14.88
C GLU A 106 26.05 7.59 -15.17
N ASN A 107 26.21 8.20 -16.35
CA ASN A 107 27.45 8.89 -16.74
C ASN A 107 27.79 10.08 -15.85
N THR A 108 26.78 10.73 -15.28
CA THR A 108 26.96 11.86 -14.36
C THR A 108 27.09 11.43 -12.91
N GLN A 109 27.00 10.13 -12.62
CA GLN A 109 27.04 9.55 -11.27
C GLN A 109 26.06 10.22 -10.31
N LYS A 110 24.85 10.52 -10.79
CA LYS A 110 23.79 11.13 -9.99
C LYS A 110 22.68 10.14 -9.71
N ILE A 111 21.97 10.36 -8.61
CA ILE A 111 20.81 9.56 -8.22
C ILE A 111 19.52 10.38 -8.26
N LEU A 112 18.39 9.69 -8.31
CA LEU A 112 17.08 10.32 -8.32
C LEU A 112 16.77 10.97 -6.96
N PRO A 113 16.14 12.15 -6.95
CA PRO A 113 15.74 12.78 -5.72
C PRO A 113 14.58 12.01 -5.06
N PRO A 114 14.45 12.13 -3.73
CA PRO A 114 13.53 11.29 -2.95
C PRO A 114 12.06 11.43 -3.33
N GLU A 115 11.65 12.59 -3.83
CA GLU A 115 10.28 12.88 -4.30
C GLU A 115 9.89 12.11 -5.58
N ALA A 116 10.86 11.77 -6.44
CA ALA A 116 10.59 11.05 -7.68
C ALA A 116 10.48 9.52 -7.47
N LEU A 117 11.04 9.00 -6.37
CA LEU A 117 11.14 7.56 -6.11
C LEU A 117 9.79 6.83 -6.11
N PRO A 118 8.72 7.32 -5.45
CA PRO A 118 7.46 6.58 -5.39
C PRO A 118 6.81 6.40 -6.75
N GLN A 119 6.87 7.43 -7.60
CA GLN A 119 6.32 7.36 -8.94
C GLN A 119 7.10 6.37 -9.81
N VAL A 120 8.43 6.51 -9.82
CA VAL A 120 9.32 5.63 -10.58
C VAL A 120 9.15 4.16 -10.17
N LEU A 121 9.06 3.88 -8.85
CA LEU A 121 8.82 2.53 -8.34
C LEU A 121 7.48 1.95 -8.80
N ASN A 122 6.45 2.77 -8.94
CA ASN A 122 5.17 2.33 -9.48
C ASN A 122 5.28 1.98 -10.97
N GLU A 123 5.99 2.77 -11.76
CA GLU A 123 6.20 2.47 -13.19
C GLU A 123 7.04 1.19 -13.39
N CYS A 124 8.03 0.96 -12.52
CA CYS A 124 8.80 -0.29 -12.51
C CYS A 124 7.95 -1.54 -12.22
N MET A 125 6.76 -1.40 -11.61
CA MET A 125 5.84 -2.53 -11.42
C MET A 125 5.20 -2.96 -12.75
N ALA A 126 4.97 -2.03 -13.67
CA ALA A 126 4.41 -2.30 -14.99
C ALA A 126 5.49 -2.74 -15.99
N ASN A 127 6.72 -2.23 -15.84
CA ASN A 127 7.84 -2.52 -16.72
C ASN A 127 9.08 -3.02 -15.96
N GLU A 128 9.37 -4.32 -16.05
CA GLU A 128 10.51 -4.94 -15.38
C GLU A 128 11.86 -4.56 -16.02
N GLU A 129 11.91 -4.25 -17.32
CA GLU A 129 13.14 -3.81 -17.98
C GLU A 129 13.57 -2.41 -17.49
N LEU A 130 12.59 -1.56 -17.17
CA LEU A 130 12.84 -0.28 -16.52
C LEU A 130 13.50 -0.46 -15.15
N TRP A 131 13.02 -1.42 -14.35
CA TRP A 131 13.64 -1.72 -13.05
C TRP A 131 15.12 -2.07 -13.20
N LYS A 132 15.47 -2.96 -14.14
CA LYS A 132 16.87 -3.35 -14.39
C LYS A 132 17.75 -2.16 -14.78
N SER A 133 17.18 -1.22 -15.54
CA SER A 133 17.91 -0.05 -16.04
C SER A 133 18.10 1.05 -15.00
N ILE A 134 17.26 1.10 -13.96
CA ILE A 134 17.25 2.19 -12.97
C ILE A 134 17.87 1.80 -11.62
N GLN A 135 18.32 0.54 -11.45
CA GLN A 135 18.85 0.05 -10.17
C GLN A 135 20.02 0.88 -9.64
N ASN A 136 20.88 1.38 -10.54
CA ASN A 136 22.02 2.22 -10.19
C ASN A 136 21.61 3.65 -9.82
N ALA A 137 20.55 4.16 -10.45
CA ALA A 137 20.03 5.51 -10.31
C ALA A 137 19.15 5.72 -9.05
N ILE A 138 18.60 4.63 -8.49
CA ILE A 138 17.57 4.71 -7.45
C ILE A 138 18.12 5.02 -6.05
N GLY A 139 19.44 4.90 -5.86
CA GLY A 139 20.11 5.15 -4.59
C GLY A 139 19.77 4.13 -3.48
N GLU A 140 20.33 4.36 -2.30
CA GLU A 140 20.07 3.51 -1.12
C GLU A 140 18.67 3.74 -0.57
N ARG A 141 18.15 4.98 -0.64
CA ARG A 141 16.80 5.33 -0.20
C ARG A 141 15.73 4.70 -1.07
N GLY A 142 15.95 4.56 -2.37
CA GLY A 142 15.04 3.85 -3.26
C GLY A 142 14.94 2.37 -2.93
N LYS A 143 16.08 1.70 -2.73
CA LYS A 143 16.14 0.29 -2.31
C LYS A 143 15.47 0.10 -0.94
N TRP A 144 15.78 0.98 0.01
CA TRP A 144 15.16 0.98 1.33
C TRP A 144 13.64 1.13 1.25
N LEU A 145 13.16 2.10 0.45
CA LEU A 145 11.73 2.37 0.28
C LEU A 145 11.01 1.18 -0.35
N ALA A 146 11.60 0.55 -1.36
CA ALA A 146 11.04 -0.62 -2.01
C ALA A 146 10.84 -1.81 -1.05
N LEU A 147 11.73 -2.00 -0.07
CA LEU A 147 11.59 -3.05 0.94
C LEU A 147 10.46 -2.81 1.96
N GLN A 148 10.05 -1.55 2.16
CA GLN A 148 8.98 -1.20 3.10
C GLN A 148 7.58 -1.44 2.53
N HIS A 149 7.43 -1.43 1.20
CA HIS A 149 6.12 -1.55 0.54
C HIS A 149 5.91 -2.96 -0.03
N PRO A 150 4.81 -3.67 0.32
CA PRO A 150 4.60 -5.05 -0.11
C PRO A 150 4.66 -5.28 -1.61
N GLN A 151 4.18 -4.31 -2.41
CA GLN A 151 4.17 -4.41 -3.87
C GLN A 151 5.58 -4.24 -4.45
N TRP A 152 6.33 -3.24 -3.96
CA TRP A 152 7.67 -2.92 -4.47
C TRP A 152 8.74 -3.91 -4.00
N LYS A 153 8.51 -4.62 -2.89
CA LYS A 153 9.43 -5.64 -2.38
C LYS A 153 9.73 -6.73 -3.43
N ASN A 154 8.75 -7.04 -4.29
CA ASN A 154 8.91 -8.00 -5.38
C ASN A 154 9.90 -7.53 -6.46
N LEU A 155 10.16 -6.23 -6.59
CA LEU A 155 11.16 -5.69 -7.52
C LEU A 155 12.58 -6.01 -7.02
N VAL A 156 12.82 -5.87 -5.72
CA VAL A 156 14.14 -6.07 -5.10
C VAL A 156 14.43 -7.55 -4.84
N ALA A 157 13.40 -8.34 -4.54
CA ALA A 157 13.55 -9.72 -4.06
C ALA A 157 13.61 -10.78 -5.17
N LYS A 158 13.55 -10.42 -6.46
CA LYS A 158 13.62 -11.41 -7.55
C LYS A 158 15.02 -12.04 -7.58
N PRO A 159 15.16 -13.34 -7.27
CA PRO A 159 16.42 -14.02 -7.52
C PRO A 159 16.62 -14.09 -9.03
N THR A 160 17.74 -13.55 -9.52
CA THR A 160 18.22 -13.84 -10.87
C THR A 160 18.45 -15.35 -10.95
N PHE A 161 17.53 -16.08 -11.59
CA PHE A 161 17.81 -17.44 -11.99
C PHE A 161 18.83 -17.37 -13.12
N GLU A 162 20.11 -17.47 -12.78
CA GLU A 162 21.19 -17.71 -13.73
C GLU A 162 20.95 -19.05 -14.44
N ILE A 163 20.32 -19.01 -15.63
CA ILE A 163 20.07 -20.19 -16.47
C ILE A 163 21.39 -20.75 -17.07
N GLY A 164 22.55 -20.22 -16.68
CA GLY A 164 23.86 -20.60 -17.22
C GLY A 164 24.62 -21.69 -16.45
N LYS A 165 24.06 -22.31 -15.40
CA LYS A 165 24.83 -23.25 -14.54
C LYS A 165 24.21 -24.64 -14.36
N LEU A 166 23.41 -25.12 -15.31
CA LEU A 166 22.86 -26.48 -15.29
C LEU A 166 23.46 -27.45 -16.33
N GLU A 167 24.37 -27.01 -17.21
CA GLU A 167 24.98 -27.94 -18.20
C GLU A 167 26.21 -28.72 -17.73
N LYS A 168 26.66 -28.57 -16.47
CA LYS A 168 27.85 -29.30 -15.98
C LYS A 168 27.62 -30.26 -14.82
N ILE A 169 26.37 -30.52 -14.44
CA ILE A 169 26.06 -31.46 -13.35
C ILE A 169 24.95 -32.41 -13.79
N GLY A 170 25.29 -33.39 -14.62
CA GLY A 170 24.29 -34.38 -15.05
C GLY A 170 24.71 -35.36 -16.14
N ALA A 171 26.00 -35.65 -16.30
CA ALA A 171 26.47 -36.72 -17.17
C ALA A 171 27.18 -37.82 -16.36
N VAL A 172 26.57 -38.27 -15.25
CA VAL A 172 26.91 -39.55 -14.62
C VAL A 172 25.66 -40.14 -13.97
N GLY A 173 25.13 -41.21 -14.57
CA GLY A 173 24.41 -42.26 -13.86
C GLY A 173 22.92 -42.06 -13.60
N VAL A 174 22.08 -42.26 -14.62
CA VAL A 174 20.74 -42.85 -14.41
C VAL A 174 20.59 -44.04 -15.34
N VAL A 175 21.18 -45.16 -14.94
CA VAL A 175 20.75 -46.49 -15.39
C VAL A 175 20.18 -47.19 -14.17
N GLY A 176 18.87 -47.41 -14.20
CA GLY A 176 18.17 -48.33 -13.30
C GLY A 176 17.60 -47.67 -12.05
N LEU A 177 16.30 -47.35 -12.09
CA LEU A 177 15.31 -47.92 -11.16
C LEU A 177 13.90 -47.41 -11.52
N PHE A 178 13.29 -48.01 -12.54
CA PHE A 178 11.83 -48.08 -12.63
C PHE A 178 11.46 -49.52 -13.03
N ALA A 179 11.30 -50.39 -12.03
CA ALA A 179 10.58 -51.64 -12.16
C ALA A 179 10.14 -52.15 -10.78
N LYS A 180 8.82 -52.31 -10.62
CA LYS A 180 8.06 -52.93 -9.51
C LYS A 180 7.96 -52.06 -8.24
N ALA A 181 6.80 -51.89 -7.60
CA ALA A 181 5.53 -52.62 -7.62
C ALA A 181 4.34 -51.66 -7.45
#